data_AF-A0A645D1I4-F1
#
_entry.id   AF-A0A645D1I4-F1
#
_cell.length_a   1.000
_cell.length_b   1.000
_cell.length_c   1.000
_cell.angle_alpha   90.00
_cell.angle_beta   90.00
_cell.angle_gamma   90.00
#
_symmetry.space_group_name_H-M   'P 1'
#
loop_
_entity.id
_entity.type
_entity.pdbx_description
1 polymer ?
#
loop_
_entity_poly.entity_id
_entity_poly.type
_entity_poly.pdbx_seq_one_letter_code
_entity_poly.pdbx_strand_id
1 'polypeptide(L)'
;MEEMFFRGAVLKLLSKGGAVYSILVSSLFFALFHNSIHHFLWPFLAGLIYGFMAVTFKSVWPSIFAHTVNNLFSYFAYGVLLHFKQDNGLIIVLSIIIVIFLILTFTGLSQYQELLAYEGSRRKCDKAEIILQRRFALTTFFSIPVIAVMAIYIHTALW
;
A
#
# COMPACT_ATOMS: atom_id res chain seq x y z
N MET A 1 -5.81 11.32 -13.32
CA MET A 1 -6.51 12.50 -12.77
C MET A 1 -6.80 12.36 -11.29
N GLU A 2 -7.30 11.21 -10.82
CA GLU A 2 -7.70 10.98 -9.42
C GLU A 2 -6.61 11.34 -8.41
N GLU A 3 -5.40 10.79 -8.52
CA GLU A 3 -4.34 11.09 -7.55
C GLU A 3 -3.89 12.55 -7.56
N MET A 4 -3.98 13.26 -8.70
CA MET A 4 -3.69 14.71 -8.71
C MET A 4 -4.70 15.48 -7.87
N PHE A 5 -5.98 15.07 -7.90
CA PHE A 5 -7.01 15.66 -7.07
C PHE A 5 -6.85 15.28 -5.60
N PHE A 6 -6.82 13.97 -5.30
CA PHE A 6 -6.81 13.50 -3.91
C PHE A 6 -5.48 13.73 -3.19
N ARG A 7 -4.32 13.56 -3.86
CA ARG A 7 -3.00 13.75 -3.25
C ARG A 7 -2.43 15.14 -3.48
N GLY A 8 -2.71 15.73 -4.64
CA GLY A 8 -2.22 17.07 -4.98
C GLY A 8 -3.02 18.19 -4.32
N ALA A 9 -4.35 18.08 -4.28
CA ALA A 9 -5.23 19.11 -3.72
C ALA A 9 -5.78 18.74 -2.34
N VAL A 10 -6.54 17.64 -2.22
CA VAL A 10 -7.28 17.29 -0.98
C VAL A 10 -6.32 17.01 0.19
N LEU A 11 -5.35 16.11 0.01
CA LEU A 11 -4.36 15.79 1.04
C LEU A 11 -3.53 17.02 1.43
N LYS A 12 -3.19 17.89 0.46
CA LYS A 12 -2.44 19.12 0.71
C LYS A 12 -3.27 20.14 1.50
N LEU A 13 -4.56 20.27 1.21
CA LEU A 13 -5.49 21.12 1.95
C LEU A 13 -5.62 20.67 3.42
N LEU A 14 -5.64 19.35 3.64
CA LEU A 14 -5.77 18.74 4.96
C LEU A 14 -4.45 18.75 5.78
N SER A 15 -3.31 19.06 5.15
CA SER A 15 -1.97 18.99 5.76
C SER A 15 -1.82 19.75 7.08
N LYS A 16 -2.62 20.79 7.31
CA LYS A 16 -2.67 21.54 8.57
C LYS A 16 -3.07 20.69 9.78
N GLY A 17 -3.83 19.61 9.57
CA GLY A 17 -4.23 18.66 10.61
C GLY A 17 -3.19 17.57 10.90
N GLY A 18 -2.02 17.61 10.24
CA GLY A 18 -0.97 16.62 10.38
C GLY A 18 -1.06 15.47 9.36
N ALA A 19 0.06 14.78 9.16
CA ALA A 19 0.21 13.79 8.09
C ALA A 19 -0.80 12.64 8.20
N VAL A 20 -0.95 12.05 9.40
CA VAL A 20 -1.85 10.92 9.64
C VAL A 20 -3.31 11.30 9.36
N TYR A 21 -3.77 12.43 9.89
CA TYR A 21 -5.12 12.95 9.64
C TYR A 21 -5.38 13.19 8.15
N SER A 22 -4.42 13.82 7.46
CA SER A 22 -4.53 14.15 6.04
C SER A 22 -4.64 12.90 5.17
N ILE A 23 -3.85 11.87 5.49
CA ILE A 23 -3.91 10.58 4.81
C ILE A 23 -5.28 9.94 5.06
N LEU A 24 -5.70 9.78 6.32
CA LEU A 24 -6.97 9.12 6.66
C LEU A 24 -8.18 9.78 5.97
N VAL A 25 -8.30 11.10 6.07
CA VAL A 25 -9.47 11.81 5.54
C VAL A 25 -9.44 11.89 4.01
N SER A 26 -8.28 12.11 3.40
CA SER A 26 -8.20 12.08 1.92
C SER A 26 -8.47 10.70 1.35
N SER A 27 -8.07 9.62 2.03
CA SER A 27 -8.35 8.24 1.63
C SER A 27 -9.81 7.86 1.82
N LEU A 28 -10.47 8.40 2.85
CA LEU A 28 -11.91 8.24 3.03
C LEU A 28 -12.67 8.85 1.84
N PHE A 29 -12.35 10.09 1.45
CA PHE A 29 -12.98 10.70 0.28
C PHE A 29 -12.66 9.98 -1.03
N PHE A 30 -11.43 9.48 -1.18
CA PHE A 30 -11.06 8.65 -2.32
C PHE A 30 -11.94 7.39 -2.41
N ALA A 31 -12.17 6.71 -1.28
CA ALA A 31 -12.99 5.50 -1.25
C ALA A 31 -14.48 5.78 -1.53
N LEU A 32 -15.01 6.87 -0.97
CA LEU A 32 -16.39 7.29 -1.23
C LEU A 32 -16.62 7.65 -2.70
N PHE A 33 -15.60 8.17 -3.39
CA PHE A 33 -15.67 8.52 -4.80
C PHE A 33 -15.82 7.29 -5.73
N HIS A 34 -15.48 6.09 -5.26
CA HIS A 34 -15.58 4.85 -6.04
C HIS A 34 -16.99 4.24 -6.08
N ASN A 35 -18.01 4.92 -5.54
CA ASN A 35 -19.45 4.65 -5.72
C ASN A 35 -19.93 3.20 -5.48
N SER A 36 -19.18 2.39 -4.72
CA SER A 36 -19.60 1.06 -4.32
C SER A 36 -19.28 0.82 -2.85
N ILE A 37 -20.34 0.68 -2.04
CA ILE A 37 -20.21 0.36 -0.61
C ILE A 37 -19.60 -1.04 -0.44
N HIS A 38 -19.95 -2.00 -1.30
CA HIS A 38 -19.41 -3.37 -1.25
C HIS A 38 -17.91 -3.42 -1.49
N HIS A 39 -17.37 -2.49 -2.28
CA HIS A 39 -15.94 -2.42 -2.55
C HIS A 39 -15.21 -1.40 -1.70
N PHE A 40 -15.90 -0.58 -0.90
CA PHE A 40 -15.36 0.57 -0.15
C PHE A 40 -14.02 0.30 0.56
N LEU A 41 -13.88 -0.87 1.19
CA LEU A 41 -12.69 -1.22 1.95
C LEU A 41 -11.42 -1.23 1.08
N TRP A 42 -11.52 -1.70 -0.16
CA TRP A 42 -10.37 -1.83 -1.05
C TRP A 42 -9.82 -0.48 -1.54
N PRO A 43 -10.62 0.45 -2.11
CA PRO A 43 -10.21 1.81 -2.41
C PRO A 43 -9.76 2.58 -1.17
N PHE A 44 -10.36 2.34 0.00
CA PHE A 44 -9.91 3.01 1.23
C PHE A 44 -8.48 2.62 1.59
N LEU A 45 -8.18 1.32 1.63
CA LEU A 45 -6.83 0.82 1.91
C LEU A 45 -5.82 1.26 0.84
N ALA A 46 -6.18 1.17 -0.44
CA ALA A 46 -5.35 1.67 -1.54
C ALA A 46 -5.07 3.17 -1.37
N GLY A 47 -6.11 3.94 -1.01
CA GLY A 47 -5.99 5.35 -0.72
C GLY A 47 -5.02 5.64 0.42
N LEU A 48 -5.04 4.86 1.51
CA LEU A 48 -4.07 5.00 2.61
C LEU A 48 -2.63 4.80 2.12
N ILE A 49 -2.39 3.79 1.29
CA ILE A 49 -1.08 3.50 0.70
C ILE A 49 -0.64 4.69 -0.18
N TYR A 50 -1.50 5.15 -1.08
CA TYR A 50 -1.20 6.26 -2.00
C TYR A 50 -0.99 7.58 -1.26
N GLY A 51 -1.77 7.83 -0.20
CA GLY A 51 -1.59 8.97 0.70
C GLY A 51 -0.26 8.93 1.44
N PHE A 52 0.12 7.77 1.97
CA PHE A 52 1.40 7.56 2.63
C PHE A 52 2.58 7.77 1.67
N MET A 53 2.49 7.24 0.44
CA MET A 53 3.50 7.47 -0.60
C MET A 53 3.64 8.95 -0.92
N ALA A 54 2.53 9.66 -1.11
CA ALA A 54 2.55 11.08 -1.45
C ALA A 54 3.22 11.94 -0.37
N VAL A 55 2.97 11.64 0.91
CA VAL A 55 3.61 12.32 2.04
C VAL A 55 5.09 11.95 2.15
N THR A 56 5.43 10.67 2.02
CA THR A 56 6.80 10.17 2.19
C THR A 56 7.72 10.69 1.10
N PHE A 57 7.30 10.60 -0.16
CA PHE A 57 8.08 11.03 -1.32
C PHE A 57 7.91 12.52 -1.64
N LYS A 58 7.03 13.23 -0.91
CA LYS A 58 6.67 14.64 -1.17
C LYS A 58 6.29 14.90 -2.63
N SER A 59 5.68 13.91 -3.27
CA SER A 59 5.42 13.89 -4.70
C SER A 59 4.18 13.05 -4.98
N VAL A 60 3.34 13.50 -5.90
CA VAL A 60 2.15 12.75 -6.33
C VAL A 60 2.46 11.65 -7.35
N TRP A 61 3.63 11.72 -8.00
CA TRP A 61 4.02 10.80 -9.07
C TRP A 61 4.11 9.33 -8.65
N PRO A 62 4.68 8.97 -7.48
CA PRO A 62 4.67 7.58 -7.02
C PRO A 62 3.25 7.03 -6.84
N SER A 63 2.34 7.84 -6.31
CA SER A 63 0.92 7.46 -6.14
C SER A 63 0.23 7.29 -7.49
N ILE A 64 0.45 8.21 -8.44
CA ILE A 64 -0.07 8.10 -9.82
C ILE A 64 0.40 6.79 -10.47
N PHE A 65 1.69 6.47 -10.36
CA PHE A 65 2.25 5.25 -10.92
C PHE A 65 1.64 4.00 -10.28
N ALA A 66 1.63 3.92 -8.95
CA ALA A 66 1.09 2.77 -8.22
C ALA A 66 -0.41 2.57 -8.51
N HIS A 67 -1.19 3.66 -8.56
CA HIS A 67 -2.61 3.59 -8.91
C HIS A 67 -2.82 3.16 -10.36
N THR A 68 -2.02 3.67 -11.31
CA THR A 68 -2.09 3.23 -12.71
C THR A 68 -1.79 1.74 -12.86
N VAL A 69 -0.75 1.24 -12.17
CA VAL A 69 -0.41 -0.19 -12.16
C VAL A 69 -1.53 -1.02 -11.54
N ASN A 70 -2.09 -0.57 -10.42
CA ASN A 70 -3.22 -1.23 -9.77
C ASN A 70 -4.43 -1.35 -10.70
N ASN A 71 -4.78 -0.26 -11.40
CA ASN A 71 -5.93 -0.25 -12.31
C ASN A 71 -5.69 -1.08 -13.55
N LEU A 72 -4.48 -1.04 -14.13
CA LEU A 72 -4.10 -1.93 -15.22
C LEU A 72 -4.19 -3.40 -14.77
N PHE A 73 -3.65 -3.72 -13.61
CA PHE A 73 -3.73 -5.06 -13.05
C PHE A 73 -5.18 -5.50 -12.84
N SER A 74 -6.04 -4.67 -12.24
CA SER A 74 -7.46 -4.97 -12.07
C SER A 74 -8.17 -5.17 -13.41
N TYR A 75 -7.87 -4.37 -14.42
CA TYR A 75 -8.45 -4.50 -15.76
C TYR A 75 -8.03 -5.81 -16.44
N PHE A 76 -6.73 -6.14 -16.42
CA PHE A 76 -6.23 -7.40 -16.96
C PHE A 76 -6.74 -8.61 -16.17
N ALA A 77 -6.71 -8.53 -14.84
CA ALA A 77 -7.23 -9.59 -13.97
C ALA A 77 -8.71 -9.82 -14.22
N TYR A 78 -9.52 -8.77 -14.39
CA TYR A 78 -10.94 -8.89 -14.73
C TYR A 78 -11.16 -9.48 -16.12
N GLY A 79 -10.41 -9.04 -17.14
CA GLY A 79 -10.47 -9.59 -18.48
C GLY A 79 -10.08 -11.08 -18.55
N VAL A 80 -9.06 -11.47 -17.79
CA VAL A 80 -8.65 -12.87 -17.60
C VAL A 80 -9.72 -13.63 -16.80
N LEU A 81 -10.28 -13.08 -15.73
CA LEU A 81 -11.39 -13.66 -14.95
C LEU A 81 -12.59 -14.02 -15.82
N LEU A 82 -12.95 -13.14 -16.76
CA LEU A 82 -14.07 -13.36 -17.67
C LEU A 82 -13.77 -14.45 -18.71
N HIS A 83 -12.49 -14.64 -19.08
CA HIS A 83 -12.04 -15.76 -19.92
C HIS A 83 -11.94 -17.09 -19.14
N PHE A 84 -11.61 -17.03 -17.85
CA PHE A 84 -11.47 -18.17 -16.94
C PHE A 84 -12.62 -18.27 -15.93
N LYS A 85 -13.85 -17.93 -16.34
CA LYS A 85 -15.07 -17.94 -15.51
C LYS A 85 -15.44 -19.32 -14.91
N GLN A 86 -14.52 -20.29 -14.95
CA GLN A 86 -14.67 -21.65 -14.46
C GLN A 86 -13.70 -22.02 -13.33
N ASP A 87 -12.72 -21.20 -12.92
CA ASP A 87 -11.87 -21.56 -11.78
C ASP A 87 -11.40 -20.38 -10.91
N ASN A 88 -12.19 -20.07 -9.87
CA ASN A 88 -11.97 -18.96 -8.94
C ASN A 88 -10.69 -19.08 -8.09
N GLY A 89 -10.14 -20.29 -7.94
CA GLY A 89 -8.97 -20.53 -7.09
C GLY A 89 -7.67 -19.92 -7.64
N LEU A 90 -7.49 -19.96 -8.96
CA LEU A 90 -6.24 -19.55 -9.59
C LEU A 90 -5.96 -18.05 -9.44
N ILE A 91 -7.01 -17.22 -9.50
CA ILE A 91 -6.85 -15.76 -9.46
C ILE A 91 -6.60 -15.27 -8.03
N ILE A 92 -7.19 -15.93 -7.04
CA ILE A 92 -6.88 -15.70 -5.62
C ILE A 92 -5.42 -16.05 -5.34
N VAL A 93 -4.94 -17.19 -5.85
CA VAL A 93 -3.53 -17.60 -5.69
C VAL A 93 -2.57 -16.58 -6.33
N LEU A 94 -2.86 -16.13 -7.55
CA LEU A 94 -1.99 -15.16 -8.24
C LEU A 94 -1.96 -13.78 -7.56
N SER A 95 -3.09 -13.31 -7.03
CA SER A 95 -3.15 -12.03 -6.30
C SER A 95 -2.42 -12.10 -4.96
N ILE A 96 -2.50 -13.23 -4.24
CA ILE A 96 -1.71 -13.47 -3.03
C ILE A 96 -0.21 -13.47 -3.34
N ILE A 97 0.21 -14.16 -4.41
CA ILE A 97 1.62 -14.22 -4.83
C ILE A 97 2.16 -12.83 -5.14
N ILE A 98 1.39 -11.99 -5.82
CA ILE A 98 1.79 -10.62 -6.16
C ILE A 98 1.94 -9.77 -4.90
N VAL A 99 1.03 -9.86 -3.94
CA VAL A 99 1.15 -9.07 -2.71
C VAL A 99 2.34 -9.54 -1.86
N ILE A 100 2.58 -10.84 -1.77
CA ILE A 100 3.77 -11.38 -1.10
C ILE A 100 5.04 -10.88 -1.78
N PHE A 101 5.09 -10.91 -3.12
CA PHE A 101 6.23 -10.40 -3.88
C PHE A 101 6.50 -8.91 -3.62
N LEU A 102 5.45 -8.09 -3.56
CA LEU A 102 5.54 -6.65 -3.26
C LEU A 102 6.02 -6.38 -1.83
N ILE A 103 5.59 -7.18 -0.84
CA ILE A 103 6.05 -7.08 0.55
C ILE A 103 7.53 -7.47 0.64
N LEU A 104 7.95 -8.55 -0.02
CA LEU A 104 9.35 -9.00 -0.02
C LEU A 104 10.28 -7.99 -0.70
N THR A 105 9.86 -7.41 -1.83
CA THR A 105 10.65 -6.36 -2.50
C THR A 105 10.72 -5.08 -1.67
N PHE A 106 9.63 -4.66 -1.03
CA PHE A 106 9.64 -3.49 -0.16
C PHE A 106 10.55 -3.67 1.06
N THR A 107 10.46 -4.82 1.75
CA THR A 107 11.31 -5.14 2.90
C THR A 107 12.78 -5.27 2.50
N GLY A 108 13.08 -5.93 1.37
CA GLY A 108 14.44 -6.02 0.83
C GLY A 108 15.03 -4.66 0.47
N LEU A 109 14.24 -3.76 -0.14
CA LEU A 109 14.68 -2.40 -0.44
C LEU A 109 14.93 -1.58 0.83
N SER A 110 14.10 -1.73 1.87
CA SER A 110 14.34 -1.06 3.15
C SER A 110 15.62 -1.54 3.83
N GLN A 111 15.91 -2.84 3.80
CA GLN A 111 17.14 -3.42 4.34
C GLN A 111 18.37 -2.97 3.55
N TYR A 112 18.26 -2.94 2.21
CA TYR A 112 19.34 -2.48 1.34
C TYR A 112 19.71 -1.01 1.59
N GLN A 113 18.71 -0.14 1.75
CA GLN A 113 18.95 1.27 2.09
C GLN A 113 19.61 1.43 3.47
N GLU A 114 19.23 0.60 4.44
CA GLU A 114 19.84 0.61 5.77
C GLU A 114 21.28 0.11 5.74
N LEU A 115 21.61 -0.90 4.93
CA LEU A 115 22.99 -1.36 4.72
C LEU A 115 23.85 -0.27 4.08
N LEU A 116 23.36 0.42 3.06
CA LEU A 116 24.06 1.55 2.45
C LEU A 116 24.26 2.71 3.43
N ALA A 117 23.26 3.01 4.26
CA ALA A 117 23.38 4.02 5.31
C ALA A 117 24.36 3.60 6.41
N TYR A 118 24.44 2.30 6.74
CA TYR A 118 25.36 1.73 7.71
C TYR A 118 26.82 1.74 7.22
N GLU A 119 27.08 1.37 5.96
CA GLU A 119 28.41 1.50 5.36
C GLU A 119 28.89 2.96 5.35
N GLY A 120 28.00 3.92 5.09
CA GLY A 120 28.28 5.35 5.23
C GLY A 120 28.50 5.81 6.69
N SER A 121 27.90 5.09 7.65
CA SER A 121 27.90 5.41 9.08
C SER A 121 28.86 4.57 9.94
N ARG A 122 29.79 3.82 9.32
CA ARG A 122 30.92 3.08 9.97
C ARG A 122 31.81 3.93 10.92
N ARG A 123 31.46 5.20 11.17
CA ARG A 123 32.10 6.14 12.09
C ARG A 123 31.39 6.40 13.44
N LYS A 124 30.14 5.97 13.69
CA LYS A 124 29.40 6.30 14.96
C LYS A 124 28.40 5.19 15.36
N CYS A 125 28.75 4.25 16.25
CA CYS A 125 28.10 2.92 16.24
C CYS A 125 26.88 2.63 17.16
N ASP A 126 26.65 3.21 18.34
CA ASP A 126 25.65 2.58 19.25
C ASP A 126 24.17 3.00 19.09
N LYS A 127 23.87 4.18 18.52
CA LYS A 127 22.47 4.66 18.40
C LYS A 127 21.71 4.09 17.20
N ALA A 128 22.45 3.60 16.20
CA ALA A 128 21.87 3.13 14.95
C ALA A 128 21.11 1.80 15.13
N GLU A 129 21.62 0.92 15.98
CA GLU A 129 21.06 -0.41 16.23
C GLU A 129 19.66 -0.35 16.85
N ILE A 130 19.45 0.57 17.81
CA ILE A 130 18.14 0.80 18.45
C ILE A 130 17.11 1.34 17.44
N ILE A 131 17.53 2.22 16.52
CA ILE A 131 16.65 2.79 15.49
C ILE A 131 16.25 1.72 14.46
N LEU A 132 17.20 0.85 14.10
CA LEU A 132 16.97 -0.29 13.19
C LEU A 132 15.94 -1.26 13.76
N GLN A 133 16.10 -1.64 15.03
CA GLN A 133 15.14 -2.52 15.72
C GLN A 133 13.74 -1.90 15.78
N ARG A 134 13.63 -0.59 16.06
CA ARG A 134 12.34 0.11 16.08
C ARG A 134 11.66 0.16 14.71
N ARG A 135 12.43 0.34 13.64
CA ARG A 135 11.91 0.36 12.25
C ARG A 135 11.46 -1.01 11.79
N PHE A 136 12.22 -2.06 12.15
CA PHE A 136 11.86 -3.45 11.90
C PHE A 136 10.59 -3.86 12.66
N ALA A 137 10.43 -3.43 13.91
CA ALA A 137 9.21 -3.66 14.68
C ALA A 137 8.00 -2.96 14.05
N LEU A 138 8.16 -1.74 13.52
CA LEU A 138 7.10 -1.00 12.84
C LEU A 138 6.68 -1.67 11.53
N THR A 139 7.60 -2.10 10.68
CA THR A 139 7.27 -2.79 9.43
C THR A 139 6.54 -4.11 9.68
N THR A 140 6.97 -4.86 10.70
CA THR A 140 6.31 -6.10 11.13
C THR A 140 4.91 -5.84 11.73
N PHE A 141 4.74 -4.74 12.46
CA PHE A 141 3.45 -4.35 13.00
C PHE A 141 2.43 -3.96 11.92
N PHE A 142 2.87 -3.34 10.82
CA PHE A 142 1.99 -2.97 9.71
C PHE A 142 1.68 -4.13 8.75
N SER A 143 2.47 -5.21 8.74
CA SER A 143 2.20 -6.39 7.91
C SER A 143 1.16 -7.34 8.52
N ILE A 144 1.04 -7.39 9.86
CA ILE A 144 0.08 -8.26 10.56
C ILE A 144 -1.40 -7.95 10.20
N PRO A 145 -1.86 -6.68 10.17
CA PRO A 145 -3.22 -6.35 9.75
C PRO A 145 -3.52 -6.75 8.31
N VAL A 146 -2.54 -6.67 7.42
CA VAL A 146 -2.68 -7.05 6.00
C VAL A 146 -2.91 -8.55 5.88
N ILE A 147 -2.15 -9.36 6.63
CA ILE A 147 -2.29 -10.81 6.67
C ILE A 147 -3.63 -11.21 7.28
N ALA A 148 -4.07 -10.54 8.36
CA ALA A 148 -5.35 -10.80 9.00
C ALA A 148 -6.54 -10.48 8.07
N VAL A 149 -6.48 -9.37 7.33
CA VAL A 149 -7.51 -8.99 6.34
C VAL A 149 -7.55 -10.00 5.19
N MET A 150 -6.40 -10.52 4.73
CA MET A 150 -6.37 -11.59 3.73
C MET A 150 -6.98 -12.89 4.25
N ALA A 151 -6.69 -13.28 5.49
CA ALA A 151 -7.25 -14.50 6.08
C ALA A 151 -8.78 -14.45 6.19
N ILE A 152 -9.33 -13.30 6.58
CA ILE A 152 -10.78 -13.06 6.64
C ILE A 152 -11.39 -13.14 5.24
N TYR A 153 -10.75 -12.53 4.24
CA TYR A 153 -11.23 -12.55 2.86
C TYR A 153 -11.24 -13.96 2.24
N ILE A 154 -10.20 -14.76 2.51
CA ILE A 154 -10.11 -16.17 2.09
C ILE A 154 -11.25 -16.98 2.74
N HIS A 155 -11.53 -16.77 4.03
CA HIS A 155 -12.63 -17.45 4.70
C HIS A 155 -13.98 -17.12 4.06
N THR A 156 -14.23 -15.86 3.71
CA THR A 156 -15.49 -15.42 3.08
C THR A 156 -15.62 -15.80 1.60
N ALA A 157 -14.54 -16.21 0.92
CA ALA A 157 -14.57 -16.62 -0.49
C ALA A 157 -14.71 -18.14 -0.67
N LEU A 158 -14.54 -18.91 0.42
CA LEU A 158 -14.60 -20.38 0.42
C LEU A 158 -15.96 -20.94 0.89
N TRP A 159 -16.91 -20.08 1.25
CA TRP A 159 -18.28 -20.39 1.66
C TRP A 159 -19.26 -19.45 0.97
#